data_AF-A0AAD0SSJ8-F1
#
_entry.id   AF-A0AAD0SSJ8-F1
#
_cell.length_a   1.000
_cell.length_b   1.000
_cell.length_c   1.000
_cell.angle_alpha   90.00
_cell.angle_beta   90.00
_cell.angle_gamma   90.00
#
_symmetry.space_group_name_H-M   'P 1'
#
loop_
_entity.id
_entity.type
_entity.pdbx_description
1 polymer ?
#
loop_
_entity_poly.entity_id
_entity_poly.type
_entity_poly.pdbx_seq_one_letter_code
_entity_poly.pdbx_strand_id
1 'polypeptide(L)'
;MKTKVNFIHDLLNSISDDYILDLYEQRFIIPTGLKKSSYYIDNTIDLYADYHKTLNPNFFNKVKDIFIDILKDDKIIELDNKIILQELYKIIFLIDNTNQLLDFISEKSYPKKYFAFIQSDKREIKREEKRHKSMIVNARTPIIERGEHRLNWWFNHIYAENPKIVKFYLHMFTLIDLERCNFINKENDELQLKVLTFLESKLIQRTGENDILKSLSILLHSELKFFLKIKDTKAKEYVTQIMVNLYNYKPNDEEFNRTIYFRSSIKFMPIFGAKKDSQYDTNEKKFIKTNILKELSIKEQKDFDNNEFDKLFELILKKPHIQFLHKYPVELFRKNPKYSTLIH
;
A
#
# COMPACT_ATOMS: atom_id res chain seq x y z
N MET A 1 -9.90 -23.42 27.03
CA MET A 1 -10.14 -23.32 25.57
C MET A 1 -9.19 -22.27 25.02
N LYS A 2 -8.26 -22.62 24.13
CA LYS A 2 -7.46 -21.61 23.42
C LYS A 2 -8.39 -20.90 22.44
N THR A 3 -8.69 -19.63 22.68
CA THR A 3 -9.39 -18.78 21.72
C THR A 3 -8.58 -18.81 20.44
N LYS A 4 -9.15 -19.32 19.34
CA LYS A 4 -8.57 -19.14 18.01
C LYS A 4 -8.66 -17.65 17.73
N VAL A 5 -7.58 -16.92 17.96
CA VAL A 5 -7.44 -15.54 17.52
C VAL A 5 -7.32 -15.62 16.00
N ASN A 6 -8.41 -15.30 15.31
CA ASN A 6 -8.49 -15.34 13.86
C ASN A 6 -7.84 -14.08 13.28
N PHE A 7 -7.16 -14.17 12.13
CA PHE A 7 -6.68 -12.99 11.40
C PHE A 7 -7.80 -11.95 11.23
N ILE A 8 -9.00 -12.42 10.89
CA ILE A 8 -10.16 -11.54 10.71
C ILE A 8 -10.58 -10.93 12.05
N HIS A 9 -10.41 -11.62 13.16
CA HIS A 9 -10.66 -11.07 14.50
C HIS A 9 -9.66 -9.95 14.86
N ASP A 10 -8.36 -10.12 14.59
CA ASP A 10 -7.37 -9.05 14.82
C ASP A 10 -7.54 -7.88 13.84
N LEU A 11 -7.86 -8.18 12.57
CA LEU A 11 -8.23 -7.19 11.56
C LEU A 11 -9.43 -6.37 12.04
N LEU A 12 -10.49 -7.02 12.53
CA LEU A 12 -11.73 -6.37 12.95
C LEU A 12 -11.63 -5.63 14.29
N ASN A 13 -10.88 -6.16 15.27
CA ASN A 13 -10.62 -5.46 16.54
C ASN A 13 -9.78 -4.20 16.36
N SER A 14 -9.04 -4.10 15.26
CA SER A 14 -8.19 -2.96 15.02
C SER A 14 -8.93 -1.84 14.25
N ILE A 15 -10.04 -2.15 13.56
CA ILE A 15 -10.89 -1.29 12.69
C ILE A 15 -11.71 -0.17 13.41
N SER A 16 -11.23 0.46 14.49
CA SER A 16 -11.89 1.67 15.02
C SER A 16 -11.73 2.90 14.09
N ASP A 17 -12.44 4.02 14.31
CA ASP A 17 -12.35 5.27 13.53
C ASP A 17 -10.89 5.80 13.44
N ASP A 18 -10.08 5.39 14.42
CA ASP A 18 -8.65 5.63 14.63
C ASP A 18 -7.72 4.58 13.93
N TYR A 19 -8.26 3.56 13.26
CA TYR A 19 -7.53 2.33 12.88
C TYR A 19 -6.31 2.55 11.99
N ILE A 20 -6.46 3.35 10.94
CA ILE A 20 -5.40 3.48 9.94
C ILE A 20 -4.32 4.46 10.43
N LEU A 21 -4.64 5.33 11.39
CA LEU A 21 -3.82 6.50 11.73
C LEU A 21 -3.35 6.56 13.19
N ASP A 22 -3.97 5.86 14.13
CA ASP A 22 -3.64 5.99 15.57
C ASP A 22 -2.34 5.27 15.94
N LEU A 23 -1.83 4.36 15.10
CA LEU A 23 -0.50 3.78 15.34
C LEU A 23 0.59 4.84 15.28
N TYR A 24 0.37 5.93 14.55
CA TYR A 24 1.41 6.87 14.17
C TYR A 24 1.04 8.30 14.56
N GLU A 25 1.86 8.91 15.40
CA GLU A 25 1.79 10.35 15.68
C GLU A 25 2.76 11.11 14.78
N GLN A 26 2.46 12.37 14.46
CA GLN A 26 3.40 13.24 13.76
C GLN A 26 4.69 13.39 14.58
N ARG A 27 5.84 13.13 13.96
CA ARG A 27 7.15 13.19 14.62
C ARG A 27 7.78 14.59 14.59
N PHE A 28 7.30 15.46 13.71
CA PHE A 28 7.87 16.78 13.47
C PHE A 28 7.27 17.89 14.36
N ILE A 29 7.95 19.02 14.45
CA ILE A 29 7.45 20.24 15.10
C ILE A 29 7.26 21.37 14.08
N ILE A 30 6.61 22.46 14.49
CA ILE A 30 6.46 23.67 13.67
C ILE A 30 7.63 24.63 14.02
N PRO A 31 8.54 24.93 13.08
CA PRO A 31 9.70 25.76 13.36
C PRO A 31 9.33 27.23 13.52
N THR A 32 10.24 28.00 14.13
CA THR A 32 10.14 29.45 14.21
C THR A 32 11.00 30.13 13.13
N GLY A 33 10.42 31.09 12.41
CA GLY A 33 11.11 31.88 11.38
C GLY A 33 10.86 31.41 9.93
N LEU A 34 11.00 32.36 8.98
CA LEU A 34 10.79 32.15 7.54
C LEU A 34 12.10 32.37 6.76
N LYS A 35 12.37 31.49 5.81
CA LYS A 35 13.49 31.53 4.85
C LYS A 35 12.93 31.51 3.41
N LYS A 36 13.80 31.67 2.41
CA LYS A 36 13.41 31.59 0.98
C LYS A 36 12.93 30.17 0.62
N SER A 37 11.95 30.05 -0.27
CA SER A 37 11.39 28.75 -0.70
C SER A 37 12.43 27.76 -1.23
N SER A 38 13.44 28.25 -1.96
CA SER A 38 14.53 27.40 -2.49
C SER A 38 15.34 26.71 -1.39
N TYR A 39 15.55 27.37 -0.25
CA TYR A 39 16.24 26.78 0.89
C TYR A 39 15.48 25.55 1.41
N TYR A 40 14.15 25.64 1.50
CA TYR A 40 13.35 24.53 2.00
C TYR A 40 13.27 23.36 1.02
N ILE A 41 13.23 23.64 -0.28
CA ILE A 41 13.24 22.59 -1.31
C ILE A 41 14.53 21.79 -1.26
N ASP A 42 15.67 22.47 -1.28
CA ASP A 42 16.99 21.81 -1.27
C ASP A 42 17.18 21.02 0.03
N ASN A 43 16.83 21.60 1.18
CA ASN A 43 16.86 20.88 2.45
C ASN A 43 15.95 19.64 2.49
N THR A 44 14.79 19.69 1.84
CA THR A 44 13.85 18.55 1.82
C THR A 44 14.41 17.41 1.00
N ILE A 45 14.98 17.72 -0.18
CA ILE A 45 15.66 16.73 -1.03
C ILE A 45 16.87 16.15 -0.30
N ASP A 46 17.68 16.99 0.34
CA ASP A 46 18.88 16.55 1.07
C ASP A 46 18.52 15.65 2.26
N LEU A 47 17.50 16.04 3.07
CA LEU A 47 17.04 15.18 4.18
C LEU A 47 16.52 13.84 3.68
N TYR A 48 15.74 13.82 2.60
CA TYR A 48 15.26 12.57 2.02
C TYR A 48 16.44 11.70 1.53
N ALA A 49 17.43 12.30 0.87
CA ALA A 49 18.62 11.60 0.41
C ALA A 49 19.48 11.03 1.56
N ASP A 50 19.53 11.70 2.71
CA ASP A 50 20.20 11.19 3.90
C ASP A 50 19.57 9.87 4.39
N TYR A 51 18.24 9.78 4.32
CA TYR A 51 17.49 8.57 4.64
C TYR A 51 17.57 7.50 3.55
N HIS A 52 17.56 7.91 2.29
CA HIS A 52 17.49 7.04 1.12
C HIS A 52 18.74 7.20 0.25
N LYS A 53 19.83 6.58 0.70
CA LYS A 53 21.18 6.73 0.10
C LYS A 53 21.29 6.37 -1.40
N THR A 54 20.34 5.62 -1.94
CA THR A 54 20.29 5.25 -3.35
C THR A 54 19.61 6.30 -4.23
N LEU A 55 18.98 7.31 -3.64
CA LEU A 55 18.38 8.42 -4.37
C LEU A 55 19.47 9.20 -5.11
N ASN A 56 19.20 9.61 -6.34
CA ASN A 56 19.99 10.62 -7.04
C ASN A 56 19.29 12.00 -6.93
N PRO A 57 19.74 12.92 -6.06
CA PRO A 57 19.10 14.23 -5.87
C PRO A 57 18.99 15.05 -7.15
N ASN A 58 19.97 14.91 -8.06
CA ASN A 58 20.00 15.66 -9.32
C ASN A 58 18.85 15.28 -10.27
N PHE A 59 18.20 14.14 -10.05
CA PHE A 59 17.01 13.74 -10.80
C PHE A 59 15.90 14.79 -10.71
N PHE A 60 15.75 15.43 -9.54
CA PHE A 60 14.70 16.42 -9.29
C PHE A 60 14.97 17.80 -9.88
N ASN A 61 16.18 18.06 -10.39
CA ASN A 61 16.48 19.33 -11.07
C ASN A 61 15.54 19.59 -12.26
N LYS A 62 15.03 18.53 -12.91
CA LYS A 62 14.08 18.61 -14.03
C LYS A 62 12.69 19.15 -13.66
N VAL A 63 12.37 19.17 -12.37
CA VAL A 63 11.05 19.57 -11.85
C VAL A 63 11.15 20.61 -10.73
N LYS A 64 12.35 21.12 -10.43
CA LYS A 64 12.60 22.05 -9.33
C LYS A 64 11.76 23.33 -9.44
N ASP A 65 11.64 23.88 -10.63
CA ASP A 65 10.82 25.07 -10.88
C ASP A 65 9.33 24.80 -10.63
N ILE A 66 8.84 23.61 -11.00
CA ILE A 66 7.46 23.20 -10.74
C ILE A 66 7.23 23.07 -9.22
N PHE A 67 8.19 22.51 -8.48
CA PHE A 67 8.11 22.44 -7.03
C PHE A 67 8.05 23.83 -6.38
N ILE A 68 8.85 24.79 -6.84
CA ILE A 68 8.79 26.18 -6.36
C ILE A 68 7.37 26.76 -6.53
N ASP A 69 6.69 26.44 -7.63
CA ASP A 69 5.35 26.94 -7.90
C ASP A 69 4.24 26.22 -7.12
N ILE A 70 4.36 24.90 -6.90
CA ILE A 70 3.41 24.10 -6.13
C ILE A 70 3.43 24.50 -4.65
N LEU A 71 4.62 24.70 -4.09
CA LEU A 71 4.85 24.61 -2.65
C LEU A 71 4.83 25.97 -1.94
N LYS A 72 4.26 27.00 -2.57
CA LYS A 72 4.10 28.33 -1.96
C LYS A 72 3.29 28.27 -0.67
N ASP A 73 2.37 27.31 -0.58
CA ASP A 73 1.46 27.09 0.56
C ASP A 73 1.74 25.77 1.31
N ASP A 74 2.88 25.12 1.07
CA ASP A 74 3.23 23.88 1.77
C ASP A 74 3.56 24.17 3.25
N LYS A 75 3.22 23.21 4.11
CA LYS A 75 3.50 23.26 5.54
C LYS A 75 4.99 23.07 5.79
N ILE A 76 5.59 24.10 6.38
CA ILE A 76 6.97 24.06 6.84
C ILE A 76 7.00 23.31 8.18
N ILE A 77 7.85 22.28 8.26
CA ILE A 77 8.04 21.46 9.44
C ILE A 77 9.52 21.33 9.77
N GLU A 78 9.83 21.02 11.03
CA GLU A 78 11.17 20.64 11.45
C GLU A 78 11.20 19.16 11.79
N LEU A 79 12.04 18.42 11.06
CA LEU A 79 12.27 16.99 11.22
C LEU A 79 13.78 16.77 11.37
N ASP A 80 14.19 16.15 12.48
CA ASP A 80 15.59 15.83 12.79
C ASP A 80 16.54 17.02 12.63
N ASN A 81 16.14 18.16 13.20
CA ASN A 81 16.85 19.44 13.17
C ASN A 81 17.02 20.04 11.76
N LYS A 82 16.29 19.54 10.76
CA LYS A 82 16.20 20.14 9.42
C LYS A 82 14.81 20.70 9.20
N ILE A 83 14.77 21.95 8.71
CA ILE A 83 13.53 22.59 8.30
C ILE A 83 13.25 22.24 6.84
N ILE A 84 12.13 21.57 6.60
CA ILE A 84 11.72 21.00 5.31
C ILE A 84 10.27 21.37 4.97
N LEU A 85 9.86 20.99 3.77
CA LEU A 85 8.48 21.07 3.27
C LEU A 85 7.83 19.69 3.39
N GLN A 86 6.74 19.62 4.16
CA GLN A 86 6.09 18.35 4.50
C GLN A 86 5.60 17.62 3.26
N GLU A 87 4.84 18.30 2.39
CA GLU A 87 4.19 17.66 1.25
C GLU A 87 5.19 17.39 0.11
N LEU A 88 6.22 18.25 -0.04
CA LEU A 88 7.35 17.92 -0.92
C LEU A 88 8.07 16.63 -0.52
N TYR A 89 8.30 16.40 0.78
CA TYR A 89 8.95 15.16 1.25
C TYR A 89 8.16 13.93 0.78
N LYS A 90 6.82 13.99 0.84
CA LYS A 90 5.96 12.93 0.33
C LYS A 90 5.99 12.79 -1.18
N ILE A 91 5.98 13.91 -1.92
CA ILE A 91 6.10 13.89 -3.39
C ILE A 91 7.40 13.21 -3.82
N ILE A 92 8.53 13.52 -3.15
CA ILE A 92 9.82 12.88 -3.39
C ILE A 92 9.73 11.38 -3.11
N PHE A 93 9.15 10.98 -1.97
CA PHE A 93 8.90 9.58 -1.63
C PHE A 93 8.11 8.83 -2.71
N LEU A 94 7.03 9.42 -3.23
CA LEU A 94 6.22 8.80 -4.27
C LEU A 94 7.01 8.59 -5.57
N ILE A 95 7.82 9.58 -5.96
CA ILE A 95 8.66 9.53 -7.16
C ILE A 95 9.77 8.49 -7.00
N ASP A 96 10.50 8.51 -5.89
CA ASP A 96 11.60 7.57 -5.65
C ASP A 96 11.11 6.12 -5.61
N ASN A 97 10.02 5.86 -4.88
CA ASN A 97 9.41 4.54 -4.89
C ASN A 97 8.98 4.10 -6.28
N THR A 98 8.46 5.02 -7.10
CA THR A 98 8.11 4.69 -8.49
C THR A 98 9.35 4.25 -9.26
N ASN A 99 10.48 4.93 -9.12
CA ASN A 99 11.74 4.51 -9.74
C ASN A 99 12.16 3.11 -9.29
N GLN A 100 12.14 2.85 -7.98
CA GLN A 100 12.46 1.53 -7.43
C GLN A 100 11.54 0.42 -7.98
N LEU A 101 10.25 0.72 -8.16
CA LEU A 101 9.29 -0.21 -8.75
C LEU A 101 9.57 -0.47 -10.23
N LEU A 102 9.90 0.58 -10.99
CA LEU A 102 10.27 0.46 -12.40
C LEU A 102 11.54 -0.40 -12.57
N ASP A 103 12.56 -0.14 -11.75
CA ASP A 103 13.78 -0.94 -11.73
C ASP A 103 13.48 -2.40 -11.41
N PHE A 104 12.67 -2.67 -10.38
CA PHE A 104 12.28 -4.03 -10.00
C PHE A 104 11.57 -4.79 -11.12
N ILE A 105 10.62 -4.16 -11.83
CA ILE A 105 9.90 -4.84 -12.91
C ILE A 105 10.72 -5.01 -14.19
N SER A 106 11.83 -4.26 -14.33
CA SER A 106 12.76 -4.41 -15.44
C SER A 106 13.67 -5.64 -15.29
N GLU A 107 13.81 -6.18 -14.07
CA GLU A 107 14.62 -7.36 -13.82
C GLU A 107 14.10 -8.59 -14.58
N LYS A 108 15.01 -9.37 -15.17
CA LYS A 108 14.67 -10.64 -15.85
C LYS A 108 14.00 -11.66 -14.92
N SER A 109 14.21 -11.55 -13.61
CA SER A 109 13.59 -12.36 -12.56
C SER A 109 12.09 -12.12 -12.46
N TYR A 110 11.66 -10.87 -12.63
CA TYR A 110 10.26 -10.48 -12.67
C TYR A 110 9.73 -10.78 -14.08
N PRO A 111 8.64 -11.56 -14.23
CA PRO A 111 7.69 -12.00 -13.22
C PRO A 111 7.91 -13.45 -12.72
N LYS A 112 8.85 -14.20 -13.30
CA LYS A 112 8.97 -15.68 -13.20
C LYS A 112 9.07 -16.23 -11.77
N LYS A 113 9.62 -15.46 -10.83
CA LYS A 113 9.80 -15.89 -9.44
C LYS A 113 8.56 -15.72 -8.56
N TYR A 114 7.52 -15.04 -9.05
CA TYR A 114 6.43 -14.52 -8.20
C TYR A 114 5.05 -14.89 -8.71
N PHE A 115 4.04 -14.57 -7.90
CA PHE A 115 2.64 -14.73 -8.29
C PHE A 115 2.29 -13.98 -9.59
N ALA A 116 3.00 -12.87 -9.86
CA ALA A 116 2.98 -12.15 -11.12
C ALA A 116 3.05 -13.05 -12.37
N PHE A 117 3.79 -14.16 -12.33
CA PHE A 117 3.90 -15.06 -13.48
C PHE A 117 2.57 -15.73 -13.82
N ILE A 118 1.92 -16.30 -12.81
CA ILE A 118 0.77 -17.20 -12.99
C ILE A 118 -0.59 -16.52 -12.85
N GLN A 119 -0.66 -15.32 -12.24
CA GLN A 119 -1.92 -14.73 -11.80
C GLN A 119 -2.95 -14.42 -12.91
N SER A 120 -2.49 -14.29 -14.16
CA SER A 120 -3.33 -13.99 -15.32
C SER A 120 -3.85 -15.22 -16.04
N ASP A 121 -3.29 -16.42 -15.77
CA ASP A 121 -3.70 -17.66 -16.43
C ASP A 121 -4.32 -18.65 -15.43
N LYS A 122 -5.64 -18.86 -15.56
CA LYS A 122 -6.39 -19.82 -14.75
C LYS A 122 -5.86 -21.25 -14.88
N ARG A 123 -5.31 -21.63 -16.03
CA ARG A 123 -4.69 -22.95 -16.24
C ARG A 123 -3.39 -23.08 -15.46
N GLU A 124 -2.57 -22.03 -15.42
CA GLU A 124 -1.33 -22.02 -14.64
C GLU A 124 -1.61 -22.05 -13.13
N ILE A 125 -2.57 -21.27 -12.64
CA ILE A 125 -3.02 -21.34 -11.25
C ILE A 125 -3.44 -22.76 -10.87
N LYS A 126 -4.28 -23.40 -11.68
CA LYS A 126 -4.72 -24.79 -11.44
C LYS A 126 -3.57 -25.79 -11.53
N ARG A 127 -2.55 -25.52 -12.36
CA ARG A 127 -1.35 -26.36 -12.45
C ARG A 127 -0.53 -26.25 -11.16
N GLU A 128 -0.29 -25.05 -10.67
CA GLU A 128 0.42 -24.83 -9.40
C GLU A 128 -0.37 -25.36 -8.20
N GLU A 129 -1.70 -25.23 -8.19
CA GLU A 129 -2.58 -25.87 -7.20
C GLU A 129 -2.34 -27.39 -7.17
N LYS A 130 -2.42 -28.06 -8.33
CA LYS A 130 -2.18 -29.51 -8.45
C LYS A 130 -0.77 -29.90 -8.04
N ARG A 131 0.24 -29.11 -8.42
CA ARG A 131 1.64 -29.33 -8.08
C ARG A 131 1.83 -29.35 -6.56
N HIS A 132 1.40 -28.31 -5.86
CA HIS A 132 1.52 -28.27 -4.39
C HIS A 132 0.69 -29.36 -3.71
N LYS A 133 -0.52 -29.66 -4.19
CA LYS A 133 -1.31 -30.80 -3.69
C LYS A 133 -0.56 -32.13 -3.82
N SER A 134 0.06 -32.37 -4.97
CA SER A 134 0.83 -33.60 -5.21
C SER A 134 2.04 -33.72 -4.29
N MET A 135 2.73 -32.62 -4.02
CA MET A 135 3.83 -32.59 -3.06
C MET A 135 3.36 -32.93 -1.64
N ILE A 136 2.13 -32.61 -1.25
CA ILE A 136 1.61 -32.92 0.10
C ILE A 136 1.17 -34.39 0.23
N VAL A 137 0.55 -34.95 -0.82
CA VAL A 137 -0.12 -36.26 -0.80
C VAL A 137 0.81 -37.39 -1.24
N ASN A 138 1.68 -37.18 -2.22
CA ASN A 138 2.52 -38.21 -2.82
C ASN A 138 3.99 -38.13 -2.37
N ALA A 139 4.28 -37.42 -1.27
CA ALA A 139 5.62 -37.30 -0.72
C ALA A 139 6.15 -38.67 -0.28
N ARG A 140 7.19 -39.17 -0.96
CA ARG A 140 7.85 -40.44 -0.59
C ARG A 140 8.79 -40.30 0.62
N THR A 141 9.18 -39.08 0.96
CA THR A 141 10.01 -38.74 2.13
C THR A 141 9.33 -37.65 2.97
N PRO A 142 9.64 -37.56 4.29
CA PRO A 142 9.14 -36.48 5.13
C PRO A 142 9.58 -35.12 4.58
N ILE A 143 8.63 -34.28 4.18
CA ILE A 143 8.92 -32.94 3.67
C ILE A 143 9.11 -32.00 4.86
N ILE A 144 10.31 -31.40 4.95
CA ILE A 144 10.71 -30.43 5.98
C ILE A 144 9.78 -29.19 5.96
N GLU A 145 9.23 -28.82 4.79
CA GLU A 145 8.40 -27.62 4.57
C GLU A 145 6.93 -27.94 4.19
N ARG A 146 6.35 -29.03 4.70
CA ARG A 146 4.98 -29.45 4.33
C ARG A 146 3.92 -28.35 4.57
N GLY A 147 4.16 -27.44 5.52
CA GLY A 147 3.30 -26.30 5.82
C GLY A 147 3.23 -25.27 4.68
N GLU A 148 4.37 -24.95 4.06
CA GLU A 148 4.44 -23.96 2.98
C GLU A 148 3.69 -24.45 1.72
N HIS A 149 3.84 -25.73 1.37
CA HIS A 149 3.08 -26.31 0.27
C HIS A 149 1.57 -26.33 0.56
N ARG A 150 1.15 -26.60 1.81
CA ARG A 150 -0.27 -26.52 2.20
C ARG A 150 -0.82 -25.11 2.01
N LEU A 151 -0.07 -24.10 2.44
CA LEU A 151 -0.47 -22.70 2.31
C LEU A 151 -0.57 -22.27 0.84
N ASN A 152 0.43 -22.61 0.02
CA ASN A 152 0.40 -22.33 -1.42
C ASN A 152 -0.73 -23.08 -2.15
N TRP A 153 -0.98 -24.34 -1.80
CA TRP A 153 -2.12 -25.09 -2.34
C TRP A 153 -3.45 -24.41 -2.00
N TRP A 154 -3.67 -24.10 -0.72
CA TRP A 154 -4.89 -23.42 -0.25
C TRP A 154 -5.10 -22.06 -0.94
N PHE A 155 -4.04 -21.25 -1.02
CA PHE A 155 -4.10 -19.95 -1.69
C PHE A 155 -4.47 -20.09 -3.17
N ASN A 156 -3.79 -20.98 -3.91
CA ASN A 156 -4.07 -21.18 -5.34
C ASN A 156 -5.49 -21.74 -5.57
N HIS A 157 -5.96 -22.62 -4.69
CA HIS A 157 -7.31 -23.16 -4.73
C HIS A 157 -8.36 -22.04 -4.60
N ILE A 158 -8.27 -21.22 -3.54
CA ILE A 158 -9.23 -20.12 -3.33
C ILE A 158 -9.11 -19.07 -4.43
N TYR A 159 -7.90 -18.74 -4.90
CA TYR A 159 -7.72 -17.79 -6.00
C TYR A 159 -8.36 -18.30 -7.30
N ALA A 160 -8.29 -19.61 -7.57
CA ALA A 160 -8.92 -20.21 -8.76
C ALA A 160 -10.46 -20.14 -8.72
N GLU A 161 -11.04 -20.21 -7.52
CA GLU A 161 -12.48 -20.11 -7.27
C GLU A 161 -12.97 -18.66 -7.27
N ASN A 162 -12.30 -17.79 -6.51
CA ASN A 162 -12.76 -16.45 -6.15
C ASN A 162 -11.63 -15.40 -6.22
N PRO A 163 -11.09 -15.09 -7.40
CA PRO A 163 -9.90 -14.25 -7.54
C PRO A 163 -10.10 -12.82 -7.03
N LYS A 164 -11.29 -12.23 -7.23
CA LYS A 164 -11.60 -10.86 -6.76
C LYS A 164 -11.55 -10.76 -5.23
N ILE A 165 -12.07 -11.77 -4.53
CA ILE A 165 -12.08 -11.79 -3.06
C ILE A 165 -10.66 -11.98 -2.52
N VAL A 166 -9.88 -12.89 -3.12
CA VAL A 166 -8.47 -13.04 -2.72
C VAL A 166 -7.69 -11.74 -2.94
N LYS A 167 -7.90 -11.08 -4.08
CA LYS A 167 -7.30 -9.75 -4.34
C LYS A 167 -7.72 -8.72 -3.31
N PHE A 168 -8.99 -8.68 -2.92
CA PHE A 168 -9.46 -7.80 -1.85
C PHE A 168 -8.63 -7.98 -0.57
N TYR A 169 -8.44 -9.22 -0.09
CA TYR A 169 -7.64 -9.47 1.12
C TYR A 169 -6.16 -9.12 0.93
N LEU A 170 -5.57 -9.41 -0.23
CA LEU A 170 -4.20 -8.97 -0.55
C LEU A 170 -4.06 -7.45 -0.49
N HIS A 171 -5.04 -6.71 -1.02
CA HIS A 171 -5.04 -5.25 -0.94
C HIS A 171 -5.19 -4.75 0.50
N MET A 172 -6.01 -5.42 1.31
CA MET A 172 -6.12 -5.12 2.75
C MET A 172 -4.75 -5.24 3.43
N PHE A 173 -4.01 -6.33 3.22
CA PHE A 173 -2.67 -6.52 3.79
C PHE A 173 -1.66 -5.43 3.40
N THR A 174 -1.90 -4.72 2.30
CA THR A 174 -1.04 -3.61 1.85
C THR A 174 -1.46 -2.27 2.47
N LEU A 175 -2.75 -2.06 2.72
CA LEU A 175 -3.28 -0.79 3.24
C LEU A 175 -3.29 -0.75 4.78
N ILE A 176 -3.46 -1.89 5.44
CA ILE A 176 -3.47 -1.96 6.91
C ILE A 176 -2.04 -1.98 7.45
N ASP A 177 -1.89 -1.60 8.72
CA ASP A 177 -0.64 -1.83 9.42
C ASP A 177 -0.58 -3.24 10.01
N LEU A 178 0.25 -4.10 9.42
CA LEU A 178 0.45 -5.47 9.86
C LEU A 178 1.03 -5.55 11.28
N GLU A 179 1.74 -4.53 11.77
CA GLU A 179 2.26 -4.52 13.14
C GLU A 179 1.15 -4.46 14.19
N ARG A 180 -0.05 -3.99 13.83
CA ARG A 180 -1.22 -4.03 14.72
C ARG A 180 -1.86 -5.41 14.78
N CYS A 181 -1.49 -6.32 13.89
CA CYS A 181 -2.07 -7.64 13.87
C CYS A 181 -1.38 -8.56 14.90
N ASN A 182 -2.05 -8.76 16.04
CA ASN A 182 -1.52 -9.55 17.16
C ASN A 182 -1.11 -10.97 16.78
N PHE A 183 -1.70 -11.58 15.76
CA PHE A 183 -1.32 -12.92 15.29
C PHE A 183 0.09 -13.00 14.72
N ILE A 184 0.65 -11.90 14.20
CA ILE A 184 2.04 -11.89 13.71
C ILE A 184 2.99 -11.83 14.91
N ASN A 185 2.78 -10.87 15.81
CA ASN A 185 3.71 -10.59 16.91
C ASN A 185 3.75 -11.69 17.99
N LYS A 186 2.74 -12.57 18.06
CA LYS A 186 2.70 -13.70 19.02
C LYS A 186 3.55 -14.90 18.60
N GLU A 187 3.92 -14.97 17.33
CA GLU A 187 4.69 -16.07 16.78
C GLU A 187 6.18 -15.75 16.81
N ASN A 188 7.04 -16.77 16.73
CA ASN A 188 8.49 -16.54 16.71
C ASN A 188 8.94 -15.84 15.40
N ASP A 189 10.09 -15.16 15.45
CA ASP A 189 10.65 -14.38 14.33
C ASP A 189 10.79 -15.20 13.05
N GLU A 190 11.12 -16.49 13.16
CA GLU A 190 11.26 -17.38 12.00
C GLU A 190 9.93 -17.58 11.28
N LEU A 191 8.85 -17.81 12.03
CA LEU A 191 7.51 -17.98 11.47
C LEU A 191 6.96 -16.66 10.92
N GLN A 192 7.21 -15.54 11.62
CA GLN A 192 6.88 -14.20 11.12
C GLN A 192 7.53 -13.95 9.76
N LEU A 193 8.84 -14.21 9.63
CA LEU A 193 9.57 -14.04 8.38
C LEU A 193 9.01 -14.93 7.25
N LYS A 194 8.65 -16.18 7.55
CA LYS A 194 8.02 -17.09 6.59
C LYS A 194 6.67 -16.58 6.10
N VAL A 195 5.83 -16.04 7.00
CA VAL A 195 4.54 -15.44 6.65
C VAL A 195 4.72 -14.19 5.79
N LEU A 196 5.63 -13.30 6.17
CA LEU A 196 5.92 -12.08 5.41
C LEU A 196 6.47 -12.40 4.02
N THR A 197 7.40 -13.36 3.91
CA THR A 197 7.93 -13.83 2.62
C THR A 197 6.83 -14.43 1.75
N PHE A 198 5.94 -15.23 2.33
CA PHE A 198 4.79 -15.76 1.62
C PHE A 198 3.90 -14.63 1.10
N LEU A 199 3.50 -13.68 1.95
CA LEU A 199 2.66 -12.55 1.57
C LEU A 199 3.32 -11.70 0.48
N GLU A 200 4.59 -11.32 0.65
CA GLU A 200 5.35 -10.55 -0.33
C GLU A 200 5.34 -11.26 -1.70
N SER A 201 5.56 -12.59 -1.73
CA SER A 201 5.50 -13.36 -2.98
C SER A 201 4.16 -13.30 -3.70
N LYS A 202 3.05 -13.15 -2.95
CA LYS A 202 1.67 -13.05 -3.49
C LYS A 202 1.29 -11.63 -3.83
N LEU A 203 1.84 -10.67 -3.11
CA LEU A 203 1.68 -9.25 -3.36
C LEU A 203 2.50 -8.78 -4.55
N ILE A 204 3.55 -9.47 -4.95
CA ILE A 204 4.21 -9.19 -6.24
C ILE A 204 3.32 -9.73 -7.38
N GLN A 205 2.50 -8.84 -7.91
CA GLN A 205 1.54 -9.10 -8.96
C GLN A 205 2.05 -8.57 -10.31
N ARG A 206 1.46 -9.07 -11.40
CA ARG A 206 1.79 -8.64 -12.77
C ARG A 206 1.33 -7.20 -12.96
N THR A 207 2.28 -6.35 -13.27
CA THR A 207 2.11 -4.91 -13.42
C THR A 207 3.07 -4.44 -14.50
N GLY A 208 2.60 -3.59 -15.41
CA GLY A 208 3.45 -2.97 -16.42
C GLY A 208 3.91 -1.56 -16.02
N GLU A 209 4.92 -1.05 -16.71
CA GLU A 209 5.43 0.32 -16.56
C GLU A 209 4.31 1.36 -16.64
N ASN A 210 3.43 1.28 -17.65
CA ASN A 210 2.29 2.19 -17.79
C ASN A 210 1.34 2.15 -16.59
N ASP A 211 1.16 0.98 -15.95
CA ASP A 211 0.31 0.87 -14.76
C ASP A 211 0.97 1.56 -13.55
N ILE A 212 2.29 1.46 -13.43
CA ILE A 212 3.09 2.12 -12.38
C ILE A 212 3.05 3.65 -12.56
N LEU A 213 3.32 4.15 -13.76
CA LEU A 213 3.32 5.59 -14.06
C LEU A 213 1.92 6.21 -13.91
N LYS A 214 0.88 5.46 -14.30
CA LYS A 214 -0.51 5.83 -14.03
C LYS A 214 -0.80 5.91 -12.54
N SER A 215 -0.35 4.94 -11.76
CA SER A 215 -0.51 4.94 -10.30
C SER A 215 0.19 6.15 -9.67
N LEU A 216 1.42 6.47 -10.09
CA LEU A 216 2.12 7.67 -9.63
C LEU A 216 1.31 8.95 -9.95
N SER A 217 0.80 9.06 -11.17
CA SER A 217 -0.05 10.20 -11.58
C SER A 217 -1.26 10.37 -10.65
N ILE A 218 -1.95 9.28 -10.30
CA ILE A 218 -3.09 9.28 -9.38
C ILE A 218 -2.66 9.75 -7.97
N LEU A 219 -1.53 9.24 -7.48
CA LEU A 219 -1.03 9.58 -6.15
C LEU A 219 -0.60 11.04 -6.06
N LEU A 220 0.16 11.53 -7.04
CA LEU A 220 0.55 12.95 -7.10
C LEU A 220 -0.68 13.86 -7.19
N HIS A 221 -1.64 13.54 -8.08
CA HIS A 221 -2.88 14.34 -8.19
C HIS A 221 -3.63 14.41 -6.85
N SER A 222 -3.70 13.28 -6.15
CA SER A 222 -4.39 13.18 -4.87
C SER A 222 -3.66 13.96 -3.77
N GLU A 223 -2.34 13.91 -3.74
CA GLU A 223 -1.53 14.69 -2.81
C GLU A 223 -1.75 16.20 -3.01
N LEU A 224 -1.60 16.65 -4.26
CA LEU A 224 -1.77 18.06 -4.61
C LEU A 224 -3.19 18.56 -4.31
N LYS A 225 -4.22 17.77 -4.65
CA LYS A 225 -5.62 18.17 -4.53
C LYS A 225 -6.14 18.10 -3.10
N PHE A 226 -5.86 17.02 -2.37
CA PHE A 226 -6.50 16.78 -1.08
C PHE A 226 -5.67 17.25 0.11
N PHE A 227 -4.33 17.16 0.01
CA PHE A 227 -3.44 17.50 1.13
C PHE A 227 -2.92 18.93 0.99
N LEU A 228 -2.44 19.33 -0.19
CA LEU A 228 -2.06 20.72 -0.50
C LEU A 228 -3.25 21.61 -0.88
N LYS A 229 -4.46 21.06 -1.04
CA LYS A 229 -5.69 21.80 -1.37
C LYS A 229 -5.61 22.62 -2.66
N ILE A 230 -4.76 22.21 -3.61
CA ILE A 230 -4.64 22.85 -4.92
C ILE A 230 -5.90 22.59 -5.74
N LYS A 231 -6.37 23.61 -6.45
CA LYS A 231 -7.53 23.48 -7.36
C LYS A 231 -7.29 22.36 -8.37
N ASP A 232 -8.32 21.53 -8.59
CA ASP A 232 -8.24 20.33 -9.43
C ASP A 232 -7.60 20.54 -10.80
N THR A 233 -7.97 21.60 -11.52
CA THR A 233 -7.39 21.94 -12.84
C THR A 233 -5.89 22.19 -12.76
N LYS A 234 -5.45 22.92 -11.72
CA LYS A 234 -4.06 23.26 -11.52
C LYS A 234 -3.25 22.04 -11.06
N ALA A 235 -3.82 21.21 -10.21
CA ALA A 235 -3.21 19.95 -9.78
C ALA A 235 -2.93 19.04 -11.00
N LYS A 236 -3.88 18.92 -11.94
CA LYS A 236 -3.70 18.14 -13.18
C LYS A 236 -2.58 18.67 -14.06
N GLU A 237 -2.50 20.00 -14.23
CA GLU A 237 -1.41 20.64 -14.96
C GLU A 237 -0.04 20.31 -14.35
N TYR A 238 0.09 20.48 -13.03
CA TYR A 238 1.34 20.20 -12.33
C TYR A 238 1.75 18.73 -12.40
N VAL A 239 0.80 17.80 -12.21
CA VAL A 239 1.07 16.37 -12.37
C VAL A 239 1.54 16.06 -13.79
N THR A 240 0.88 16.62 -14.81
CA THR A 240 1.28 16.42 -16.21
C THR A 240 2.71 16.91 -16.46
N GLN A 241 3.06 18.10 -15.96
CA GLN A 241 4.41 18.64 -16.13
C GLN A 241 5.47 17.78 -15.42
N ILE A 242 5.21 17.34 -14.18
CA ILE A 242 6.11 16.44 -13.44
C ILE A 242 6.32 15.14 -14.21
N MET A 243 5.22 14.50 -14.63
CA MET A 243 5.28 13.19 -15.30
C MET A 243 5.96 13.26 -16.67
N VAL A 244 5.75 14.33 -17.44
CA VAL A 244 6.42 14.54 -18.73
C VAL A 244 7.92 14.81 -18.52
N ASN A 245 8.29 15.68 -17.58
CA ASN A 245 9.69 16.04 -17.37
C ASN A 245 10.53 14.88 -16.80
N LEU A 246 9.95 14.04 -15.96
CA LEU A 246 10.66 12.92 -15.31
C LEU A 246 10.63 11.64 -16.15
N TYR A 247 9.50 11.32 -16.76
CA TYR A 247 9.25 9.99 -17.36
C TYR A 247 8.83 10.04 -18.83
N ASN A 248 8.71 11.24 -19.43
CA ASN A 248 8.12 11.42 -20.76
C ASN A 248 6.72 10.76 -20.88
N TYR A 249 5.97 10.76 -19.78
CA TYR A 249 4.64 10.15 -19.69
C TYR A 249 3.58 11.24 -19.56
N LYS A 250 2.57 11.21 -20.43
CA LYS A 250 1.42 12.13 -20.37
C LYS A 250 0.22 11.42 -19.73
N PRO A 251 -0.20 11.81 -18.51
CA PRO A 251 -1.38 11.24 -17.87
C PRO A 251 -2.66 11.53 -18.66
N ASN A 252 -3.67 10.67 -18.50
CA ASN A 252 -5.01 10.92 -19.00
C ASN A 252 -5.85 11.62 -17.92
N ASP A 253 -6.15 12.90 -18.11
CA ASP A 253 -6.84 13.74 -17.13
C ASP A 253 -8.23 13.23 -16.74
N GLU A 254 -8.91 12.48 -17.61
CA GLU A 254 -10.21 11.89 -17.29
C GLU A 254 -10.12 10.91 -16.12
N GLU A 255 -8.97 10.28 -15.94
CA GLU A 255 -8.77 9.24 -14.95
C GLU A 255 -8.80 9.78 -13.52
N PHE A 256 -8.42 11.03 -13.32
CA PHE A 256 -8.47 11.71 -12.02
C PHE A 256 -9.90 11.98 -11.53
N ASN A 257 -10.88 11.95 -12.43
CA ASN A 257 -12.29 12.14 -12.11
C ASN A 257 -13.04 10.80 -11.94
N ARG A 258 -12.36 9.67 -12.16
CA ARG A 258 -12.94 8.32 -12.12
C ARG A 258 -12.83 7.72 -10.71
N THR A 259 -13.49 6.58 -10.51
CA THR A 259 -13.34 5.81 -9.28
C THR A 259 -11.94 5.19 -9.25
N ILE A 260 -11.14 5.60 -8.27
CA ILE A 260 -9.81 5.03 -8.04
C ILE A 260 -9.95 3.73 -7.26
N TYR A 261 -9.27 2.68 -7.72
CA TYR A 261 -9.27 1.36 -7.07
C TYR A 261 -7.86 0.83 -6.95
N PHE A 262 -7.64 -0.04 -5.97
CA PHE A 262 -6.40 -0.81 -5.85
C PHE A 262 -6.39 -1.88 -6.95
N ARG A 263 -5.50 -1.74 -7.92
CA ARG A 263 -5.44 -2.59 -9.12
C ARG A 263 -4.58 -3.82 -8.89
N SER A 264 -3.37 -3.59 -8.37
CA SER A 264 -2.37 -4.61 -8.11
C SER A 264 -1.36 -4.10 -7.08
N SER A 265 -0.39 -4.92 -6.71
CA SER A 265 0.72 -4.53 -5.84
C SER A 265 2.05 -5.01 -6.41
N ILE A 266 3.13 -4.37 -6.00
CA ILE A 266 4.49 -4.88 -6.15
C ILE A 266 5.10 -4.83 -4.76
N LYS A 267 5.29 -6.00 -4.14
CA LYS A 267 5.56 -6.12 -2.70
C LYS A 267 4.46 -5.39 -1.91
N PHE A 268 4.79 -4.69 -0.83
CA PHE A 268 3.85 -3.87 -0.06
C PHE A 268 3.57 -2.49 -0.68
N MET A 269 3.91 -2.26 -1.95
CA MET A 269 3.57 -1.02 -2.63
C MET A 269 2.31 -1.18 -3.46
N PRO A 270 1.26 -0.39 -3.20
CA PRO A 270 0.02 -0.47 -3.95
C PRO A 270 0.15 0.21 -5.32
N ILE A 271 -0.46 -0.41 -6.32
CA ILE A 271 -0.63 0.14 -7.67
C ILE A 271 -2.10 0.45 -7.87
N PHE A 272 -2.39 1.73 -8.10
CA PHE A 272 -3.74 2.23 -8.26
C PHE A 272 -4.13 2.32 -9.74
N GLY A 273 -5.39 2.00 -9.99
CA GLY A 273 -6.03 2.20 -11.29
C GLY A 273 -7.24 3.13 -11.16
N ALA A 274 -7.75 3.54 -12.31
CA ALA A 274 -8.93 4.38 -12.43
C ALA A 274 -9.93 3.75 -13.40
N LYS A 275 -11.21 3.79 -13.05
CA LYS A 275 -12.30 3.25 -13.89
C LYS A 275 -13.64 3.92 -13.58
N LYS A 276 -14.57 3.85 -14.53
CA LYS A 276 -15.86 4.55 -14.46
C LYS A 276 -16.66 4.10 -13.23
N ASP A 277 -16.83 2.79 -13.06
CA ASP A 277 -17.70 2.20 -12.04
C ASP A 277 -16.90 1.47 -10.94
N SER A 278 -17.50 1.20 -9.78
CA SER A 278 -16.89 0.50 -8.64
C SER A 278 -16.20 -0.83 -9.01
N GLN A 279 -15.06 -1.16 -8.39
CA GLN A 279 -14.32 -2.44 -8.59
C GLN A 279 -15.12 -3.67 -8.20
N TYR A 280 -15.97 -3.52 -7.21
CA TYR A 280 -16.82 -4.57 -6.70
C TYR A 280 -18.28 -4.17 -6.87
N ASP A 281 -19.08 -5.10 -7.38
CA ASP A 281 -20.54 -4.93 -7.43
C ASP A 281 -21.19 -5.14 -6.05
N THR A 282 -22.49 -4.88 -5.95
CA THR A 282 -23.24 -4.98 -4.69
C THR A 282 -23.22 -6.39 -4.10
N ASN A 283 -23.30 -7.43 -4.93
CA ASN A 283 -23.30 -8.81 -4.47
C ASN A 283 -21.91 -9.22 -3.97
N GLU A 284 -20.86 -8.81 -4.67
CA GLU A 284 -19.47 -9.03 -4.27
C GLU A 284 -19.15 -8.33 -2.94
N LYS A 285 -19.57 -7.07 -2.79
CA LYS A 285 -19.45 -6.34 -1.52
C LYS A 285 -20.16 -7.06 -0.38
N LYS A 286 -21.41 -7.48 -0.60
CA LYS A 286 -22.19 -8.23 0.38
C LYS A 286 -21.52 -9.56 0.73
N PHE A 287 -20.98 -10.27 -0.25
CA PHE A 287 -20.29 -11.54 -0.04
C PHE A 287 -19.02 -11.36 0.80
N ILE A 288 -18.18 -10.36 0.47
CA ILE A 288 -16.97 -10.04 1.24
C ILE A 288 -17.33 -9.71 2.69
N LYS A 289 -18.28 -8.78 2.90
CA LYS A 289 -18.75 -8.42 4.24
C LYS A 289 -19.28 -9.62 5.01
N THR A 290 -20.12 -10.45 4.38
CA THR A 290 -20.70 -11.65 5.01
C THR A 290 -19.61 -12.63 5.46
N ASN A 291 -18.58 -12.85 4.64
CA ASN A 291 -17.50 -13.77 5.00
C ASN A 291 -16.62 -13.22 6.11
N ILE A 292 -16.35 -11.90 6.11
CA ILE A 292 -15.63 -11.26 7.22
C ILE A 292 -16.41 -11.45 8.53
N LEU A 293 -17.73 -11.20 8.53
CA LEU A 293 -18.56 -11.34 9.72
C LEU A 293 -18.70 -12.78 10.22
N LYS A 294 -18.71 -13.77 9.32
CA LYS A 294 -18.78 -15.21 9.69
C LYS A 294 -17.59 -15.68 10.53
N GLU A 295 -16.48 -14.99 10.43
CA GLU A 295 -15.23 -15.35 11.08
C GLU A 295 -15.14 -14.81 12.51
N LEU A 296 -16.07 -13.92 12.89
CA LEU A 296 -16.29 -13.47 14.26
C LEU A 296 -17.06 -14.51 15.07
N SER A 297 -16.73 -14.64 16.36
CA SER A 297 -17.52 -15.42 17.31
C SER A 297 -18.91 -14.81 17.54
N ILE A 298 -19.87 -15.59 18.06
CA ILE A 298 -21.23 -15.09 18.36
C ILE A 298 -21.20 -13.89 19.32
N LYS A 299 -20.26 -13.89 20.27
CA LYS A 299 -20.10 -12.77 21.21
C LYS A 299 -19.59 -11.53 20.46
N GLU A 300 -18.54 -11.69 19.66
CA GLU A 300 -17.99 -10.58 18.87
C GLU A 300 -18.99 -10.00 17.89
N GLN A 301 -19.80 -10.81 17.21
CA GLN A 301 -20.82 -10.31 16.30
C GLN A 301 -21.85 -9.39 17.00
N LYS A 302 -22.09 -9.58 18.31
CA LYS A 302 -22.97 -8.72 19.10
C LYS A 302 -22.31 -7.41 19.47
N ASP A 303 -21.01 -7.44 19.76
CA ASP A 303 -20.21 -6.28 20.16
C ASP A 303 -19.65 -5.51 18.94
N PHE A 304 -19.82 -6.04 17.73
CA PHE A 304 -19.27 -5.49 16.49
C PHE A 304 -20.02 -4.25 16.00
N ASP A 305 -19.31 -3.13 15.86
CA ASP A 305 -19.85 -1.92 15.26
C ASP A 305 -19.93 -2.08 13.73
N ASN A 306 -21.11 -2.49 13.26
CA ASN A 306 -21.39 -2.64 11.84
C ASN A 306 -21.35 -1.31 11.08
N ASN A 307 -21.64 -0.17 11.74
CA ASN A 307 -21.67 1.13 11.09
C ASN A 307 -20.25 1.63 10.82
N GLU A 308 -19.38 1.49 11.81
CA GLU A 308 -17.96 1.82 11.70
C GLU A 308 -17.27 0.97 10.63
N PHE A 309 -17.51 -0.35 10.66
CA PHE A 309 -17.00 -1.26 9.65
C PHE A 309 -17.47 -0.89 8.23
N ASP A 310 -18.74 -0.53 8.04
CA ASP A 310 -19.26 -0.15 6.73
C ASP A 310 -18.62 1.13 6.18
N LYS A 311 -18.36 2.11 7.06
CA LYS A 311 -17.64 3.33 6.66
C LYS A 311 -16.22 2.99 6.21
N LEU A 312 -15.49 2.21 7.00
CA LEU A 312 -14.12 1.82 6.64
C LEU A 312 -14.10 1.00 5.34
N PHE A 313 -14.98 0.01 5.23
CA PHE A 313 -15.08 -0.84 4.06
C PHE A 313 -15.32 0.00 2.79
N GLU A 314 -16.22 0.97 2.85
CA GLU A 314 -16.46 1.88 1.74
C GLU A 314 -15.27 2.82 1.45
N LEU A 315 -14.54 3.29 2.46
CA LEU A 315 -13.32 4.09 2.29
C LEU A 315 -12.23 3.30 1.57
N ILE A 316 -11.99 2.05 1.98
CA ILE A 316 -11.00 1.18 1.35
C ILE A 316 -11.36 0.88 -0.11
N LEU A 317 -12.66 0.73 -0.41
CA LEU A 317 -13.10 0.46 -1.77
C LEU A 317 -13.09 1.69 -2.68
N LYS A 318 -13.42 2.87 -2.16
CA LYS A 318 -13.62 4.10 -2.97
C LYS A 318 -12.41 5.02 -2.98
N LYS A 319 -11.62 5.04 -1.91
CA LYS A 319 -10.49 5.95 -1.72
C LYS A 319 -9.24 5.23 -1.16
N PRO A 320 -8.83 4.07 -1.70
CA PRO A 320 -7.68 3.34 -1.15
C PRO A 320 -6.37 4.14 -1.28
N HIS A 321 -6.23 4.97 -2.31
CA HIS A 321 -5.08 5.84 -2.51
C HIS A 321 -4.95 6.91 -1.42
N ILE A 322 -6.08 7.47 -0.94
CA ILE A 322 -6.06 8.43 0.18
C ILE A 322 -5.63 7.75 1.47
N GLN A 323 -6.12 6.53 1.72
CA GLN A 323 -5.70 5.75 2.89
C GLN A 323 -4.19 5.50 2.90
N PHE A 324 -3.62 5.17 1.73
CA PHE A 324 -2.17 5.03 1.58
C PHE A 324 -1.42 6.34 1.85
N LEU A 325 -1.86 7.46 1.27
CA LEU A 325 -1.20 8.77 1.41
C LEU A 325 -1.26 9.36 2.82
N HIS A 326 -2.26 8.97 3.63
CA HIS A 326 -2.27 9.36 5.04
C HIS A 326 -1.18 8.68 5.87
N LYS A 327 -0.70 7.50 5.45
CA LYS A 327 0.25 6.67 6.20
C LYS A 327 1.69 6.87 5.75
N TYR A 328 1.92 7.08 4.45
CA TYR A 328 3.26 7.08 3.87
C TYR A 328 3.69 8.48 3.42
N PRO A 329 4.99 8.85 3.55
CA PRO A 329 6.09 8.09 4.15
C PRO A 329 5.97 7.96 5.67
N VAL A 330 6.32 6.77 6.19
CA VAL A 330 6.24 6.45 7.64
C VAL A 330 7.25 7.26 8.45
N GLU A 331 8.31 7.77 7.80
CA GLU A 331 9.38 8.56 8.38
C GLU A 331 8.90 9.89 9.00
N LEU A 332 7.77 10.43 8.51
CA LEU A 332 7.14 11.64 9.07
C LEU A 332 6.42 11.37 10.40
N PHE A 333 6.34 10.11 10.80
CA PHE A 333 5.61 9.67 11.96
C PHE A 333 6.50 8.94 12.97
N ARG A 334 5.99 8.80 14.19
CA ARG A 334 6.54 7.95 15.25
C ARG A 334 5.44 7.04 15.76
N LYS A 335 5.80 5.86 16.28
CA LYS A 335 4.82 4.96 16.89
C LYS A 335 4.17 5.67 18.09
N ASN A 336 2.85 5.68 18.12
CA ASN A 336 2.08 6.24 19.22
C ASN A 336 2.42 5.47 20.51
N PRO A 337 2.85 6.17 21.58
CA PRO A 337 3.24 5.55 22.84
C PRO A 337 2.18 4.63 23.46
N LYS A 338 0.89 4.83 23.17
CA LYS A 338 -0.22 3.94 23.55
C LYS A 338 -0.01 2.49 23.09
N TYR A 339 0.70 2.30 21.99
CA TYR A 339 1.00 1.00 21.39
C TYR A 339 2.45 0.55 21.63
N SER A 340 3.20 1.23 22.51
CA SER A 340 4.57 0.85 22.87
C SER A 340 4.67 -0.57 23.45
N THR A 341 3.62 -1.05 24.10
CA THR A 341 3.53 -2.40 24.69
C THR A 341 3.15 -3.50 23.70
N LEU A 342 2.78 -3.16 22.45
CA LEU A 342 2.61 -4.16 21.37
C LEU A 342 3.94 -4.62 20.78
N ILE A 343 5.05 -3.98 21.16
CA ILE A 343 6.40 -4.42 20.86
C ILE A 343 6.99 -5.05 22.12
N HIS A 344 6.80 -6.35 22.31
CA HIS A 344 7.64 -7.21 23.15
C HIS A 344 7.53 -8.66 22.70
#